data_AF-A0A946DFJ6-F1
#
_entry.id   AF-A0A946DFJ6-F1
#
_cell.length_a   1.000
_cell.length_b   1.000
_cell.length_c   1.000
_cell.angle_alpha   90.00
_cell.angle_beta   90.00
_cell.angle_gamma   90.00
#
_symmetry.space_group_name_H-M   'P 1'
#
loop_
_entity.id
_entity.type
_entity.pdbx_description
1 polymer ?
#
loop_
_entity_poly.entity_id
_entity_poly.type
_entity_poly.pdbx_seq_one_letter_code
_entity_poly.pdbx_strand_id
1 'polypeptide(L)'
;MALKRTTQSTIVRKLSSYARRNRTKKALWELDNIYMSLYVLDYIDDQTLRQNVQRALNRGEAYHQLQRAITHPNGGKFKGTTEYDISIESDCSRLIANAIIYYNAAMLSSLLDRFASEGKEKEVAMIKRFSPVAWRHINLFGRYEFNIEMQKVDLEEMLRNIQIIAEML
;
A
#
# COMPACT_ATOMS: atom_id res chain seq x y z
N MET A 1 1.53 41.18 22.97
CA MET A 1 2.16 41.10 21.63
C MET A 1 1.27 40.25 20.73
N ALA A 2 0.72 40.79 19.64
CA ALA A 2 -0.15 40.04 18.74
C ALA A 2 0.66 39.07 17.86
N LEU A 3 0.41 37.77 17.98
CA LEU A 3 1.01 36.73 17.12
C LEU A 3 0.45 36.87 15.70
N LYS A 4 1.28 37.33 14.76
CA LYS A 4 0.93 37.38 13.34
C LYS A 4 0.94 35.97 12.76
N ARG A 5 -0.24 35.46 12.36
CA ARG A 5 -0.37 34.19 11.63
C ARG A 5 0.13 34.36 10.19
N THR A 6 0.91 33.40 9.69
CA THR A 6 1.41 33.37 8.31
C THR A 6 1.21 31.97 7.73
N THR A 7 0.92 31.87 6.43
CA THR A 7 0.76 30.58 5.73
C THR A 7 2.10 29.93 5.42
N GLN A 8 2.12 28.59 5.41
CA GLN A 8 3.30 27.79 5.03
C GLN A 8 3.85 28.20 3.65
N SER A 9 2.96 28.43 2.68
CA SER A 9 3.32 28.86 1.32
C SER A 9 4.11 30.17 1.30
N THR A 10 3.75 31.13 2.16
CA THR A 10 4.46 32.40 2.29
C THR A 10 5.86 32.22 2.86
N ILE A 11 6.02 31.34 3.85
CA ILE A 11 7.32 31.02 4.47
C ILE A 11 8.22 30.35 3.45
N VAL A 12 7.75 29.31 2.76
CA VAL A 12 8.51 28.56 1.74
C VAL A 12 8.93 29.47 0.59
N ARG A 13 8.01 30.34 0.12
CA ARG A 13 8.30 31.33 -0.91
C ARG A 13 9.41 32.29 -0.48
N LYS A 14 9.36 32.82 0.74
CA LYS A 14 10.36 33.76 1.28
C LYS A 14 11.72 33.10 1.53
N LEU A 15 11.72 31.83 1.95
CA LEU A 15 12.96 31.06 2.11
C LEU A 15 13.60 30.73 0.75
N SER A 16 12.78 30.53 -0.29
CA SER A 16 13.22 30.13 -1.64
C SER A 16 13.41 31.30 -2.61
N SER A 17 12.98 32.52 -2.28
CA SER A 17 13.04 33.68 -3.19
C SER A 17 14.47 34.14 -3.50
N TYR A 18 15.42 33.91 -2.60
CA TYR A 18 16.82 34.25 -2.82
C TYR A 18 17.53 33.10 -3.53
N ALA A 19 17.72 33.25 -4.85
CA ALA A 19 18.15 32.21 -5.77
C ALA A 19 19.46 31.46 -5.40
N ARG A 20 20.33 31.99 -4.52
CA ARG A 20 21.61 31.32 -4.22
C ARG A 20 22.10 31.31 -2.75
N ARG A 21 21.57 32.12 -1.82
CA ARG A 21 22.22 32.31 -0.48
C ARG A 21 21.28 32.64 0.70
N ASN A 22 20.15 31.95 0.84
CA ASN A 22 19.39 32.07 2.09
C ASN A 22 20.09 31.26 3.20
N ARG A 23 20.78 31.94 4.12
CA ARG A 23 21.51 31.32 5.26
C ARG A 23 20.59 30.49 6.16
N THR A 24 19.37 30.96 6.40
CA THR A 24 18.37 30.23 7.21
C THR A 24 17.93 28.95 6.52
N LYS A 25 17.64 29.00 5.22
CA LYS A 25 17.33 27.81 4.43
C LYS A 25 18.47 26.79 4.48
N LYS A 26 19.73 27.25 4.33
CA LYS A 26 20.91 26.39 4.45
C LYS A 26 21.01 25.76 5.84
N ALA A 27 20.86 26.55 6.91
CA ALA A 27 20.88 26.03 8.27
C ALA A 27 19.80 24.97 8.53
N LEU A 28 18.58 25.15 7.98
CA LEU A 28 17.52 24.15 8.07
C LEU A 28 17.87 22.85 7.32
N TRP A 29 18.51 22.95 6.15
CA TRP A 29 18.99 21.77 5.43
C TRP A 29 20.12 21.05 6.17
N GLU A 30 21.08 21.77 6.76
CA GLU A 30 22.12 21.10 7.56
C GLU A 30 21.55 20.44 8.82
N LEU A 31 20.52 21.04 9.43
CA LEU A 31 19.80 20.41 10.53
C LEU A 31 19.11 19.11 10.10
N ASP A 32 18.43 19.13 8.94
CA ASP A 32 17.82 17.93 8.35
C ASP A 32 18.88 16.86 8.04
N ASN A 33 20.03 17.25 7.49
CA ASN A 33 21.16 16.35 7.24
C ASN A 33 21.68 15.69 8.52
N ILE A 34 21.73 16.41 9.66
CA ILE A 34 22.13 15.84 10.95
C ILE A 34 21.14 14.75 11.36
N TYR A 35 19.83 15.01 11.30
CA TYR A 35 18.81 14.01 11.64
C TYR A 35 18.85 12.81 10.69
N MET A 36 19.02 13.04 9.39
CA MET A 36 19.18 11.98 8.40
C MET A 36 20.44 11.16 8.65
N SER A 37 21.54 11.78 9.06
CA SER A 37 22.78 11.06 9.39
C SER A 37 22.60 10.16 10.61
N LEU A 38 21.98 10.68 11.68
CA LEU A 38 21.65 9.89 12.86
C LEU A 38 20.75 8.71 12.51
N TYR A 39 19.68 8.96 11.74
CA TYR A 39 18.78 7.90 11.26
C TYR A 39 19.51 6.83 10.44
N VAL A 40 20.42 7.22 9.53
CA VAL A 40 21.18 6.26 8.71
C VAL A 40 22.12 5.42 9.58
N LEU A 41 22.76 6.02 10.59
CA LEU A 41 23.59 5.27 11.55
C LEU A 41 22.74 4.26 12.33
N ASP A 42 21.60 4.69 12.89
CA ASP A 42 20.66 3.81 13.59
C ASP A 42 20.17 2.69 12.66
N TYR A 43 19.84 3.02 11.41
CA TYR A 43 19.41 2.05 10.40
C TYR A 43 20.50 1.02 10.10
N ILE A 44 21.76 1.41 9.99
CA ILE A 44 22.87 0.47 9.71
C ILE A 44 23.16 -0.43 10.92
N ASP A 45 22.97 0.06 12.14
CA ASP A 45 23.25 -0.71 13.36
C ASP A 45 22.09 -1.64 13.75
N ASP A 46 20.85 -1.16 13.72
CA ASP A 46 19.67 -1.91 14.18
C ASP A 46 19.01 -2.76 13.07
N GLN A 47 19.20 -4.08 13.15
CA GLN A 47 18.56 -5.06 12.26
C GLN A 47 17.03 -5.01 12.32
N THR A 48 16.45 -4.77 13.50
CA THR A 48 15.00 -4.72 13.69
C THR A 48 14.41 -3.52 12.95
N LEU A 49 15.05 -2.35 13.07
CA LEU A 49 14.70 -1.15 12.32
C LEU A 49 14.75 -1.41 10.81
N ARG A 50 15.83 -2.01 10.29
CA ARG A 50 15.94 -2.35 8.86
C ARG A 50 14.81 -3.25 8.38
N GLN A 51 14.54 -4.32 9.13
CA GLN A 51 13.47 -5.25 8.78
C GLN A 51 12.10 -4.57 8.76
N ASN A 52 11.83 -3.69 9.72
CA ASN A 52 10.57 -2.95 9.79
C ASN A 52 10.41 -2.00 8.60
N VAL A 53 11.46 -1.26 8.27
CA VAL A 53 11.49 -0.37 7.08
C VAL A 53 11.29 -1.18 5.81
N GLN A 54 12.03 -2.28 5.62
CA GLN A 54 11.89 -3.11 4.42
C GLN A 54 10.48 -3.71 4.31
N ARG A 55 9.88 -4.17 5.43
CA ARG A 55 8.49 -4.65 5.44
C ARG A 55 7.49 -3.55 5.06
N ALA A 56 7.73 -2.29 5.46
CA ALA A 56 6.88 -1.17 5.07
C ALA A 56 7.04 -0.85 3.57
N LEU A 57 8.28 -0.81 3.06
CA LEU A 57 8.57 -0.59 1.65
C LEU A 57 7.96 -1.68 0.76
N ASN A 58 8.17 -2.95 1.11
CA ASN A 58 7.60 -4.08 0.38
C ASN A 58 6.07 -4.02 0.29
N ARG A 59 5.38 -3.53 1.34
CA ARG A 59 3.92 -3.32 1.31
C ARG A 59 3.52 -2.23 0.32
N GLY A 60 4.24 -1.11 0.31
CA GLY A 60 4.02 -0.02 -0.64
C GLY A 60 4.27 -0.47 -2.08
N GLU A 61 5.38 -1.17 -2.32
CA GLU A 61 5.71 -1.72 -3.64
C GLU A 61 4.67 -2.73 -4.12
N ALA A 62 4.22 -3.65 -3.26
CA ALA A 62 3.17 -4.61 -3.60
C ALA A 62 1.86 -3.91 -3.97
N TYR A 63 1.50 -2.84 -3.25
CA TYR A 63 0.32 -2.03 -3.55
C TYR A 63 0.46 -1.31 -4.90
N HIS A 64 1.63 -0.74 -5.20
CA HIS A 64 1.87 -0.11 -6.49
C HIS A 64 1.88 -1.11 -7.64
N GLN A 65 2.39 -2.33 -7.43
CA GLN A 65 2.31 -3.41 -8.41
C GLN A 65 0.85 -3.81 -8.67
N LEU A 66 0.01 -3.91 -7.62
CA LEU A 66 -1.43 -4.13 -7.74
C LEU A 66 -2.10 -3.00 -8.54
N GLN A 67 -1.85 -1.74 -8.21
CA GLN A 67 -2.40 -0.60 -8.95
C GLN A 67 -1.99 -0.63 -10.43
N ARG A 68 -0.74 -0.98 -10.72
CA ARG A 68 -0.28 -1.16 -12.11
C ARG A 68 -1.03 -2.30 -12.78
N ALA A 69 -1.25 -3.43 -12.12
CA ALA A 69 -1.99 -4.55 -12.68
C ALA A 69 -3.45 -4.19 -13.00
N ILE A 70 -4.11 -3.42 -12.11
CA ILE A 70 -5.49 -2.94 -12.31
C ILE A 70 -5.58 -1.96 -13.48
N THR A 71 -4.59 -1.10 -13.66
CA THR A 71 -4.57 -0.07 -14.71
C THR A 71 -3.97 -0.55 -16.04
N HIS A 72 -3.25 -1.69 -16.03
CA HIS A 72 -2.63 -2.28 -17.23
C HIS A 72 -3.59 -2.60 -18.39
N PRO A 73 -4.85 -3.05 -18.20
CA PRO A 73 -5.78 -3.29 -19.31
C PRO A 73 -6.04 -2.04 -20.17
N ASN A 74 -5.83 -0.83 -19.63
CA ASN A 74 -5.91 0.43 -20.38
C ASN A 74 -4.59 0.76 -21.11
N GLY A 75 -3.61 -0.15 -21.18
CA GLY A 75 -2.32 0.06 -21.84
C GLY A 75 -1.43 1.11 -21.15
N GLY A 76 -1.66 1.38 -19.86
CA GLY A 76 -0.96 2.43 -19.12
C GLY A 76 -1.29 3.85 -19.56
N LYS A 77 -2.34 4.03 -20.39
CA LYS A 77 -2.83 5.34 -20.80
C LYS A 77 -4.09 5.67 -20.01
N PHE A 78 -4.03 6.75 -19.24
CA PHE A 78 -5.21 7.29 -18.58
C PHE A 78 -6.27 7.61 -19.63
N LYS A 79 -7.51 7.18 -19.42
CA LYS A 79 -8.65 7.57 -20.26
C LYS A 79 -9.11 8.96 -19.84
N GLY A 80 -8.28 9.96 -20.11
CA GLY A 80 -8.52 11.33 -19.68
C GLY A 80 -7.39 12.25 -20.09
N THR A 81 -7.71 13.39 -20.69
CA THR A 81 -6.71 14.43 -21.01
C THR A 81 -6.67 15.52 -19.92
N THR A 82 -7.66 15.54 -19.02
CA THR A 82 -7.78 16.54 -17.94
C THR A 82 -7.40 15.95 -16.57
N GLU A 83 -6.90 16.79 -15.67
CA GLU A 83 -6.57 16.44 -14.28
C GLU A 83 -7.75 15.77 -13.55
N TYR A 84 -8.97 16.23 -13.81
CA TYR A 84 -10.19 15.65 -13.25
C TYR A 84 -10.40 14.19 -13.67
N ASP A 85 -10.23 13.87 -14.94
CA ASP A 85 -10.39 12.50 -15.45
C ASP A 85 -9.34 11.56 -14.85
N ILE A 86 -8.08 12.02 -14.75
CA ILE A 86 -6.99 11.29 -14.08
C ILE A 86 -7.33 11.03 -12.61
N SER A 87 -7.94 12.00 -11.93
CA SER A 87 -8.36 11.84 -10.53
C SER A 87 -9.44 10.77 -10.37
N ILE A 88 -10.45 10.75 -11.24
CA ILE A 88 -11.51 9.73 -11.23
C ILE A 88 -10.93 8.35 -11.49
N GLU A 89 -10.06 8.21 -12.50
CA GLU A 89 -9.43 6.92 -12.81
C GLU A 89 -8.57 6.43 -11.64
N SER A 90 -7.83 7.32 -10.99
CA SER A 90 -7.05 7.01 -9.79
C SER A 90 -7.94 6.52 -8.64
N ASP A 91 -9.06 7.21 -8.40
CA ASP A 91 -10.01 6.86 -7.35
C ASP A 91 -10.71 5.52 -7.62
N CYS A 92 -11.12 5.27 -8.86
CA CYS A 92 -11.67 3.99 -9.29
C CYS A 92 -10.65 2.84 -9.13
N SER A 93 -9.40 3.05 -9.55
CA SER A 93 -8.33 2.07 -9.36
C SER A 93 -8.08 1.78 -7.88
N ARG A 94 -8.10 2.82 -7.04
CA ARG A 94 -7.99 2.67 -5.57
C ARG A 94 -9.17 1.89 -4.99
N LEU A 95 -10.38 2.12 -5.46
CA LEU A 95 -11.57 1.38 -5.02
C LEU A 95 -11.42 -0.12 -5.33
N ILE A 96 -11.02 -0.47 -6.56
CA ILE A 96 -10.79 -1.86 -6.97
C ILE A 96 -9.68 -2.49 -6.13
N ALA A 97 -8.56 -1.79 -5.93
CA ALA A 97 -7.47 -2.29 -5.09
C ALA A 97 -7.93 -2.57 -3.65
N ASN A 98 -8.72 -1.68 -3.07
CA ASN A 98 -9.26 -1.86 -1.72
C ASN A 98 -10.25 -3.03 -1.66
N ALA A 99 -11.08 -3.23 -2.67
CA ALA A 99 -11.99 -4.38 -2.74
C ALA A 99 -11.23 -5.71 -2.80
N ILE A 100 -10.16 -5.78 -3.58
CA ILE A 100 -9.26 -6.94 -3.65
C ILE A 100 -8.59 -7.20 -2.30
N ILE A 101 -8.04 -6.15 -1.68
CA ILE A 101 -7.38 -6.26 -0.37
C ILE A 101 -8.37 -6.72 0.69
N TYR A 102 -9.58 -6.18 0.69
CA TYR A 102 -10.64 -6.61 1.59
C TYR A 102 -11.01 -8.07 1.39
N TYR A 103 -11.22 -8.50 0.14
CA TYR A 103 -11.51 -9.89 -0.19
C TYR A 103 -10.42 -10.84 0.33
N ASN A 104 -9.16 -10.54 0.05
CA ASN A 104 -8.04 -11.33 0.54
C ASN A 104 -7.92 -11.33 2.07
N ALA A 105 -8.12 -10.17 2.70
CA ALA A 105 -8.07 -10.05 4.16
C ALA A 105 -9.19 -10.87 4.82
N ALA A 106 -10.42 -10.78 4.32
CA ALA A 106 -11.55 -11.56 4.81
C ALA A 106 -11.29 -13.07 4.67
N MET A 107 -10.77 -13.50 3.52
CA MET A 107 -10.38 -14.89 3.26
C MET A 107 -9.29 -15.38 4.22
N LEU A 108 -8.23 -14.60 4.42
CA LEU A 108 -7.14 -14.92 5.33
C LEU A 108 -7.60 -14.94 6.80
N SER A 109 -8.51 -14.04 7.19
CA SER A 109 -9.13 -14.00 8.51
C SER A 109 -9.95 -15.25 8.79
N SER A 110 -10.85 -15.65 7.89
CA SER A 110 -11.64 -16.88 8.05
C SER A 110 -10.75 -18.12 8.13
N LEU A 111 -9.69 -18.20 7.32
CA LEU A 111 -8.71 -19.30 7.40
C LEU A 111 -7.95 -19.31 8.74
N LEU A 112 -7.59 -18.12 9.25
CA LEU A 112 -6.91 -17.98 10.53
C LEU A 112 -7.79 -18.49 11.67
N ASP A 113 -9.07 -18.09 11.70
CA ASP A 113 -10.03 -18.49 12.73
C ASP A 113 -10.27 -20.00 12.70
N ARG A 114 -10.45 -20.56 11.50
CA ARG A 114 -10.61 -22.00 11.30
C ARG A 114 -9.40 -22.78 11.81
N PHE A 115 -8.18 -22.46 11.35
CA PHE A 115 -6.99 -23.21 11.77
C PHE A 115 -6.64 -23.00 13.24
N ALA A 116 -6.96 -21.85 13.82
CA ALA A 116 -6.86 -21.64 15.26
C ALA A 116 -7.82 -22.57 16.02
N SER A 117 -9.07 -22.73 15.55
CA SER A 117 -10.05 -23.65 16.15
C SER A 117 -9.67 -25.13 16.00
N GLU A 118 -8.97 -25.49 14.92
CA GLU A 118 -8.45 -26.84 14.66
C GLU A 118 -7.13 -27.14 15.39
N GLY A 119 -6.54 -26.18 16.12
CA GLY A 119 -5.26 -26.35 16.82
C GLY A 119 -4.03 -26.42 15.92
N LYS A 120 -4.14 -25.94 14.67
CA LYS A 120 -3.09 -25.99 13.64
C LYS A 120 -2.14 -24.79 13.71
N GLU A 121 -1.27 -24.79 14.72
CA GLU A 121 -0.39 -23.64 15.01
C GLU A 121 0.58 -23.29 13.87
N LYS A 122 1.05 -24.28 13.10
CA LYS A 122 1.99 -24.06 11.99
C LYS A 122 1.33 -23.29 10.85
N GLU A 123 0.11 -23.68 10.49
CA GLU A 123 -0.70 -23.07 9.45
C GLU A 123 -1.12 -21.65 9.85
N VAL A 124 -1.50 -21.45 11.13
CA VAL A 124 -1.75 -20.12 11.70
C VAL A 124 -0.52 -19.21 11.58
N ALA A 125 0.67 -19.73 11.91
CA ALA A 125 1.91 -18.97 11.78
C ALA A 125 2.26 -18.63 10.32
N MET A 126 1.91 -19.50 9.37
CA MET A 126 2.10 -19.28 7.94
C MET A 126 1.14 -18.22 7.39
N ILE A 127 -0.15 -18.29 7.73
CA ILE A 127 -1.16 -17.30 7.30
C ILE A 127 -0.79 -15.89 7.74
N LYS A 128 -0.29 -15.73 8.97
CA LYS A 128 0.15 -14.43 9.49
C LYS A 128 1.27 -13.78 8.66
N ARG A 129 1.96 -14.54 7.81
CA ARG A 129 3.01 -14.04 6.91
C ARG A 129 2.47 -13.64 5.53
N PHE A 130 1.25 -14.06 5.16
CA PHE A 130 0.68 -13.71 3.86
C PHE A 130 0.25 -12.25 3.81
N SER A 131 0.53 -11.62 2.67
CA SER A 131 0.11 -10.25 2.42
C SER A 131 -1.29 -10.23 1.82
N PRO A 132 -2.23 -9.44 2.36
CA PRO A 132 -3.57 -9.27 1.76
C PRO A 132 -3.52 -8.48 0.44
N VAL A 133 -2.36 -7.95 0.05
CA VAL A 133 -2.17 -7.22 -1.22
C VAL A 133 -1.85 -8.16 -2.39
N ALA A 134 -1.68 -9.47 -2.15
CA ALA A 134 -1.43 -10.45 -3.19
C ALA A 134 -2.57 -10.44 -4.25
N TRP A 135 -2.23 -10.50 -5.53
CA TRP A 135 -3.23 -10.38 -6.60
C TRP A 135 -3.01 -11.31 -7.78
N ARG A 136 -1.91 -12.08 -7.80
CA ARG A 136 -1.60 -12.99 -8.91
C ARG A 136 -2.64 -14.12 -9.06
N HIS A 137 -3.39 -14.42 -8.00
CA HIS A 137 -4.50 -15.39 -8.00
C HIS A 137 -5.82 -14.79 -8.48
N ILE A 138 -5.90 -13.49 -8.73
CA ILE A 138 -7.12 -12.79 -9.14
C ILE A 138 -7.06 -12.55 -10.64
N ASN A 139 -8.13 -12.94 -11.33
CA ASN A 139 -8.24 -12.66 -12.75
C ASN A 139 -8.70 -11.22 -13.01
N LEU A 140 -7.72 -10.32 -13.19
CA LEU A 140 -7.94 -8.93 -13.58
C LEU A 140 -8.19 -8.75 -15.10
N PHE A 141 -8.01 -9.82 -15.89
CA PHE A 141 -8.12 -9.77 -17.35
C PHE A 141 -9.04 -10.88 -17.84
N GLY A 142 -10.24 -10.54 -18.27
CA GLY A 142 -11.15 -11.56 -18.79
C GLY A 142 -12.45 -10.99 -19.30
N ARG A 143 -13.34 -11.89 -19.68
CA ARG A 143 -14.74 -11.55 -19.92
C ARG A 143 -15.46 -11.55 -18.58
N TYR A 144 -16.06 -10.41 -18.26
CA TYR A 144 -16.93 -10.26 -17.09
C TYR A 144 -18.37 -10.39 -17.56
N GLU A 145 -19.08 -11.38 -17.03
CA GLU A 145 -20.52 -11.49 -17.19
C GLU A 145 -21.18 -10.95 -15.93
N PHE A 146 -21.91 -9.85 -16.08
CA PHE A 146 -22.64 -9.24 -14.98
C PHE A 146 -24.04 -9.82 -14.96
N ASN A 147 -24.29 -10.77 -14.07
CA ASN A 147 -25.64 -11.23 -13.80
C ASN A 147 -26.33 -10.25 -12.84
N ILE A 148 -27.55 -9.86 -13.14
CA ILE A 148 -28.32 -8.87 -12.36
C ILE A 148 -28.81 -9.49 -11.04
N GLU A 149 -28.96 -10.82 -11.01
CA GLU A 149 -29.22 -11.56 -9.79
C GLU A 149 -27.93 -11.69 -8.98
N MET A 150 -27.82 -10.85 -7.95
CA MET A 150 -26.67 -10.81 -7.06
C MET A 150 -26.71 -12.03 -6.12
N GLN A 151 -26.06 -13.12 -6.50
CA GLN A 151 -25.77 -14.20 -5.55
C GLN A 151 -24.78 -13.69 -4.51
N LYS A 152 -25.12 -13.87 -3.23
CA LYS A 152 -24.23 -13.53 -2.13
C LYS A 152 -22.99 -14.42 -2.23
N VAL A 153 -21.80 -13.81 -2.29
CA VAL A 153 -20.53 -14.55 -2.23
C VAL A 153 -20.43 -15.21 -0.86
N ASP A 154 -20.53 -16.54 -0.81
CA ASP A 154 -20.32 -17.31 0.41
C ASP A 154 -18.83 -17.66 0.54
N LEU A 155 -18.13 -16.86 1.36
CA LEU A 155 -16.70 -17.05 1.62
C LEU A 155 -16.43 -18.40 2.29
N GLU A 156 -17.31 -18.90 3.16
CA GLU A 156 -17.12 -20.19 3.84
C GLU A 156 -17.20 -21.36 2.86
N GLU A 157 -18.08 -21.26 1.87
CA GLU A 157 -18.15 -22.24 0.78
C GLU A 157 -16.87 -22.25 -0.07
N MET A 158 -16.35 -21.08 -0.42
CA MET A 158 -15.10 -20.98 -1.19
C MET A 158 -13.89 -21.53 -0.42
N LEU A 159 -13.89 -21.43 0.92
CA LEU A 159 -12.79 -21.84 1.79
C LEU A 159 -12.81 -23.34 2.15
N ARG A 160 -13.94 -24.04 1.96
CA ARG A 160 -14.10 -25.45 2.41
C ARG A 160 -13.00 -26.39 1.89
N ASN A 161 -12.54 -26.19 0.66
CA ASN A 161 -11.57 -27.06 -0.01
C ASN A 161 -10.14 -26.51 -0.05
N ILE A 162 -9.87 -25.37 0.58
CA ILE A 162 -8.54 -24.76 0.54
C ILE A 162 -7.62 -25.46 1.55
N GLN A 163 -6.64 -26.18 1.01
CA GLN A 163 -5.51 -26.70 1.77
C GLN A 163 -4.32 -25.78 1.55
N ILE A 164 -3.64 -25.40 2.64
CA ILE A 164 -2.36 -24.71 2.54
C ILE A 164 -1.32 -25.76 2.17
N ILE A 165 -0.92 -25.76 0.90
CA ILE A 165 0.19 -26.60 0.44
C ILE A 165 1.49 -25.94 0.92
N ALA A 166 2.24 -26.65 1.77
CA ALA A 166 3.49 -26.16 2.37
C ALA A 166 4.63 -25.94 1.35
N GLU A 167 4.44 -26.30 0.08
CA GLU A 167 5.47 -26.28 -0.97
C GLU A 167 5.55 -24.98 -1.79
N MET A 168 4.75 -23.95 -1.50
CA MET A 168 4.80 -22.66 -2.22
C MET A 168 5.57 -21.56 -1.47
N LEU A 169 6.76 -21.89 -0.95
CA LEU A 169 7.78 -20.91 -0.56
C LEU A 169 9.00 -21.02 -1.49
#